data_AF-A0A972EMB9-F1
#
_entry.id   AF-A0A972EMB9-F1
#
_cell.length_a   1.000
_cell.length_b   1.000
_cell.length_c   1.000
_cell.angle_alpha   90.00
_cell.angle_beta   90.00
_cell.angle_gamma   90.00
#
_symmetry.space_group_name_H-M   'P 1'
#
loop_
_entity.id
_entity.type
_entity.pdbx_description
1 polymer ?
#
loop_
_entity_poly.entity_id
_entity_poly.type
_entity_poly.pdbx_seq_one_letter_code
_entity_poly.pdbx_strand_id
1 'polypeptide(L)'
;MRTDYDGVKFYSRYDMSVGWELKKAEPIIIDFSAEKKIEDINEILELFNIQQLFEIGVALPEWNDEVFNAYKKKTQLFTDTLGKFFSRINDSSFEEYIQGVAIGYLDDFWKLFVRFKVYHRVSEEKFAAYLQLPDTTLNQILKHKDLVRHYDKPLAKVLRNSDQTYQMLTSNFLEKNDVNYYFPPSFSPCEYEGIFQKYIAS
;
A
#
# COMPACT_ATOMS: atom_id res chain seq x y z
N MET A 1 -13.95 -0.14 -11.76
CA MET A 1 -14.22 -0.45 -10.35
C MET A 1 -13.37 -1.64 -9.96
N ARG A 2 -12.44 -1.43 -9.03
CA ARG A 2 -11.54 -2.48 -8.53
C ARG A 2 -12.32 -3.58 -7.85
N THR A 3 -11.82 -4.82 -7.93
CA THR A 3 -12.42 -5.96 -7.26
C THR A 3 -12.27 -5.85 -5.75
N ASP A 4 -13.19 -6.49 -5.05
CA ASP A 4 -13.02 -6.80 -3.63
C ASP A 4 -12.31 -8.16 -3.50
N TYR A 5 -11.59 -8.36 -2.39
CA TYR A 5 -10.89 -9.61 -2.10
C TYR A 5 -11.09 -9.94 -0.62
N ASP A 6 -11.81 -11.02 -0.35
CA ASP A 6 -12.07 -11.50 1.02
C ASP A 6 -10.89 -12.34 1.52
N GLY A 7 -9.81 -11.66 1.87
CA GLY A 7 -8.61 -12.25 2.47
C GLY A 7 -8.34 -11.77 3.88
N VAL A 8 -7.14 -12.08 4.37
CA VAL A 8 -6.60 -11.60 5.64
C VAL A 8 -6.15 -10.14 5.52
N LYS A 9 -6.70 -9.27 6.36
CA LYS A 9 -6.37 -7.84 6.38
C LYS A 9 -5.91 -7.37 7.76
N PHE A 10 -4.79 -6.66 7.79
CA PHE A 10 -4.32 -5.95 8.98
C PHE A 10 -4.59 -4.45 8.84
N TYR A 11 -5.44 -3.91 9.71
CA TYR A 11 -5.72 -2.47 9.78
C TYR A 11 -4.82 -1.77 10.79
N SER A 12 -4.83 -2.25 12.04
CA SER A 12 -3.98 -1.72 13.11
C SER A 12 -3.88 -2.70 14.28
N ARG A 13 -2.95 -2.45 15.21
CA ARG A 13 -2.79 -3.24 16.43
C ARG A 13 -3.98 -3.15 17.41
N TYR A 14 -4.83 -2.13 17.26
CA TYR A 14 -5.99 -1.88 18.13
C TYR A 14 -7.30 -2.21 17.42
N ASP A 15 -7.24 -2.78 16.21
CA ASP A 15 -8.43 -3.15 15.47
C ASP A 15 -9.12 -4.35 16.12
N MET A 16 -10.44 -4.30 16.23
CA MET A 16 -11.22 -5.37 16.85
C MET A 16 -11.30 -6.63 15.95
N SER A 17 -10.93 -6.53 14.67
CA SER A 17 -10.90 -7.66 13.75
C SER A 17 -9.73 -8.61 13.98
N VAL A 18 -8.68 -8.22 14.73
CA VAL A 18 -7.43 -8.97 14.87
C VAL A 18 -7.64 -10.47 15.14
N GLY A 19 -8.55 -10.83 16.05
CA GLY A 19 -8.84 -12.24 16.34
C GLY A 19 -9.49 -12.99 15.17
N TRP A 20 -10.38 -12.34 14.42
CA TRP A 20 -10.99 -12.93 13.22
C TRP A 20 -9.95 -13.11 12.10
N GLU A 21 -9.09 -12.12 11.92
CA GLU A 21 -8.05 -12.12 10.90
C GLU A 21 -6.95 -13.15 11.20
N LEU A 22 -6.62 -13.37 12.48
CA LEU A 22 -5.73 -14.48 12.89
C LEU A 22 -6.34 -15.86 12.59
N LYS A 23 -7.66 -16.04 12.74
CA LYS A 23 -8.35 -17.28 12.38
C LYS A 23 -8.32 -17.53 10.88
N LYS A 24 -8.51 -16.49 10.07
CA LYS A 24 -8.35 -16.56 8.60
C LYS A 24 -6.90 -16.88 8.20
N ALA A 25 -5.92 -16.32 8.91
CA ALA A 25 -4.50 -16.50 8.63
C ALA A 25 -3.98 -17.93 8.90
N GLU A 26 -4.55 -18.62 9.88
CA GLU A 26 -4.11 -19.95 10.33
C GLU A 26 -3.96 -20.99 9.21
N PRO A 27 -5.00 -21.29 8.39
CA PRO A 27 -4.87 -22.26 7.31
C PRO A 27 -3.84 -21.84 6.26
N ILE A 28 -3.73 -20.55 5.96
CA ILE A 28 -2.75 -20.02 4.99
C ILE A 28 -1.32 -20.26 5.50
N ILE A 29 -1.10 -20.03 6.80
CA ILE A 29 0.19 -20.31 7.42
C ILE A 29 0.48 -21.81 7.39
N ILE A 30 -0.48 -22.67 7.73
CA ILE A 30 -0.30 -24.12 7.72
C ILE A 30 0.06 -24.63 6.32
N ASP A 31 -0.64 -24.16 5.29
CA ASP A 31 -0.46 -24.62 3.91
C ASP A 31 0.69 -23.93 3.16
N PHE A 32 1.27 -22.86 3.73
CA PHE A 32 2.35 -22.13 3.06
C PHE A 32 3.58 -23.01 2.79
N SER A 33 4.08 -22.90 1.56
CA SER A 33 5.34 -23.49 1.08
C SER A 33 6.12 -22.45 0.28
N ALA A 34 7.40 -22.25 0.62
CA ALA A 34 8.27 -21.28 -0.05
C ALA A 34 8.60 -21.65 -1.52
N GLU A 35 8.39 -22.92 -1.89
CA GLU A 35 8.59 -23.43 -3.25
C GLU A 35 7.38 -23.19 -4.16
N LYS A 36 6.19 -22.94 -3.58
CA LYS A 36 4.98 -22.67 -4.35
C LYS A 36 5.08 -21.27 -4.95
N LYS A 37 5.00 -21.20 -6.28
CA LYS A 37 4.91 -19.92 -6.98
C LYS A 37 3.50 -19.33 -6.78
N ILE A 38 3.43 -18.11 -6.29
CA ILE A 38 2.20 -17.33 -6.15
C ILE A 38 2.20 -16.26 -7.26
N GLU A 39 1.13 -16.24 -8.06
CA GLU A 39 0.98 -15.33 -9.20
C GLU A 39 -0.01 -14.20 -8.92
N ASP A 40 -1.01 -14.43 -8.07
CA ASP A 40 -1.98 -13.41 -7.68
C ASP A 40 -1.34 -12.40 -6.72
N ILE A 41 -1.47 -11.11 -7.05
CA ILE A 41 -0.96 -10.02 -6.21
C ILE A 41 -1.73 -9.90 -4.89
N ASN A 42 -3.01 -10.26 -4.84
CA ASN A 42 -3.82 -10.17 -3.63
C ASN A 42 -3.43 -11.26 -2.62
N GLU A 43 -3.12 -12.48 -3.06
CA GLU A 43 -2.55 -13.52 -2.20
C GLU A 43 -1.19 -13.08 -1.62
N ILE A 44 -0.38 -12.36 -2.39
CA ILE A 44 0.90 -11.81 -1.92
C ILE A 44 0.70 -10.70 -0.89
N LEU A 45 -0.26 -9.80 -1.12
CA LEU A 45 -0.60 -8.74 -0.17
C LEU A 45 -1.22 -9.31 1.10
N GLU A 46 -1.97 -10.40 1.00
CA GLU A 46 -2.48 -11.17 2.13
C GLU A 46 -1.35 -11.73 3.00
N LEU A 47 -0.30 -12.33 2.40
CA LEU A 47 0.88 -12.77 3.16
C LEU A 47 1.52 -11.62 3.94
N PHE A 48 1.63 -10.43 3.36
CA PHE A 48 2.15 -9.26 4.07
C PHE A 48 1.27 -8.86 5.26
N ASN A 49 -0.06 -8.87 5.09
CA ASN A 49 -1.00 -8.59 6.18
C ASN A 49 -0.89 -9.62 7.31
N ILE A 50 -0.70 -10.91 6.98
CA ILE A 50 -0.42 -11.95 7.97
C ILE A 50 0.89 -11.67 8.72
N GLN A 51 1.97 -11.24 8.05
CA GLN A 51 3.20 -10.86 8.77
C GLN A 51 2.91 -9.77 9.81
N GLN A 52 2.15 -8.74 9.43
CA GLN A 52 1.82 -7.61 10.31
C GLN A 52 0.99 -8.04 11.54
N LEU A 53 0.07 -9.00 11.38
CA LEU A 53 -0.69 -9.59 12.50
C LEU A 53 0.21 -10.33 13.50
N PHE A 54 1.29 -10.94 13.05
CA PHE A 54 2.22 -11.64 13.96
C PHE A 54 3.23 -10.70 14.63
N GLU A 55 3.48 -9.53 14.04
CA GLU A 55 4.35 -8.51 14.64
C GLU A 55 3.72 -7.83 15.86
N ILE A 56 2.40 -7.78 15.97
CA ILE A 56 1.74 -7.21 17.16
C ILE A 56 1.84 -8.11 18.41
N GLY A 57 2.23 -9.38 18.25
CA GLY A 57 2.47 -10.30 19.36
C GLY A 57 1.21 -10.84 20.04
N VAL A 58 0.05 -10.80 19.36
CA VAL A 58 -1.22 -11.32 19.87
C VAL A 58 -1.46 -12.73 19.29
N ALA A 59 -1.87 -13.66 20.15
CA ALA A 59 -2.21 -15.03 19.79
C ALA A 59 -3.71 -15.32 20.01
N LEU A 60 -4.24 -16.30 19.27
CA LEU A 60 -5.56 -16.84 19.56
C LEU A 60 -5.55 -17.62 20.88
N PRO A 61 -6.65 -17.65 21.66
CA PRO A 61 -6.74 -18.44 22.90
C PRO A 61 -6.42 -19.93 22.73
N GLU A 62 -6.65 -20.47 21.52
CA GLU A 62 -6.39 -21.85 21.15
C GLU A 62 -4.90 -22.13 20.90
N TRP A 63 -4.07 -21.10 20.73
CA TRP A 63 -2.63 -21.24 20.46
C TRP A 63 -1.82 -21.12 21.75
N ASN A 64 -1.03 -22.15 22.04
CA ASN A 64 0.01 -22.05 23.06
C ASN A 64 1.25 -21.33 22.49
N ASP A 65 2.20 -21.00 23.38
CA ASP A 65 3.43 -20.29 22.99
C ASP A 65 4.25 -21.04 21.94
N GLU A 66 4.27 -22.38 21.96
CA GLU A 66 5.01 -23.18 20.98
C GLU A 66 4.40 -23.03 19.58
N VAL A 67 3.07 -23.14 19.47
CA VAL A 67 2.32 -22.97 18.22
C VAL A 67 2.48 -21.55 17.68
N PHE A 68 2.29 -20.53 18.53
CA PHE A 68 2.44 -19.14 18.12
C PHE A 68 3.85 -18.85 17.61
N ASN A 69 4.89 -19.32 18.32
CA ASN A 69 6.27 -19.12 17.89
C ASN A 69 6.61 -19.89 16.61
N ALA A 70 6.03 -21.08 16.40
CA ALA A 70 6.19 -21.82 15.15
C ALA A 70 5.55 -21.07 13.97
N TYR A 71 4.33 -20.56 14.13
CA TYR A 71 3.65 -19.75 13.12
C TYR A 71 4.40 -18.44 12.85
N LYS A 72 4.84 -17.73 13.89
CA LYS A 72 5.65 -16.51 13.74
C LYS A 72 6.93 -16.76 12.94
N LYS A 73 7.63 -17.87 13.17
CA LYS A 73 8.79 -18.25 12.36
C LYS A 73 8.41 -18.52 10.90
N LYS A 74 7.27 -19.16 10.66
CA LYS A 74 6.79 -19.45 9.30
C LYS A 74 6.42 -18.17 8.55
N THR A 75 5.77 -17.20 9.20
CA THR A 75 5.43 -15.91 8.57
C THR A 75 6.66 -15.08 8.21
N GLN A 76 7.79 -15.24 8.91
CA GLN A 76 9.05 -14.57 8.53
C GLN A 76 9.56 -15.01 7.15
N LEU A 77 9.29 -16.26 6.74
CA LEU A 77 9.66 -16.78 5.43
C LEU A 77 8.93 -16.09 4.28
N PHE A 78 7.80 -15.42 4.56
CA PHE A 78 7.03 -14.73 3.53
C PHE A 78 7.83 -13.59 2.89
N THR A 79 8.75 -12.96 3.62
CA THR A 79 9.53 -11.82 3.11
C THR A 79 10.30 -12.15 1.84
N ASP A 80 10.83 -13.37 1.70
CA ASP A 80 11.51 -13.80 0.48
C ASP A 80 10.52 -13.98 -0.68
N THR A 81 9.33 -14.54 -0.41
CA THR A 81 8.26 -14.67 -1.40
C THR A 81 7.77 -13.31 -1.88
N LEU A 82 7.55 -12.36 -0.96
CA LEU A 82 7.19 -10.98 -1.28
C LEU A 82 8.28 -10.34 -2.15
N GLY A 83 9.55 -10.44 -1.74
CA GLY A 83 10.67 -9.85 -2.48
C GLY A 83 10.82 -10.43 -3.89
N LYS A 84 10.73 -11.75 -4.04
CA LYS A 84 10.73 -12.43 -5.34
C LYS A 84 9.56 -11.95 -6.21
N PHE A 85 8.36 -11.83 -5.65
CA PHE A 85 7.20 -11.33 -6.38
C PHE A 85 7.43 -9.90 -6.89
N PHE A 86 7.73 -8.96 -5.99
CA PHE A 86 7.89 -7.53 -6.32
C PHE A 86 9.12 -7.25 -7.18
N SER A 87 10.10 -8.16 -7.24
CA SER A 87 11.22 -8.07 -8.18
C SER A 87 10.81 -8.18 -9.65
N ARG A 88 9.66 -8.81 -9.93
CA ARG A 88 9.10 -8.99 -11.29
C ARG A 88 8.35 -7.77 -11.81
N ILE A 89 8.04 -6.81 -10.93
CA ILE A 89 7.31 -5.60 -11.30
C ILE A 89 8.28 -4.59 -11.94
N ASN A 90 7.96 -4.20 -13.17
CA ASN A 90 8.70 -3.24 -13.98
C ASN A 90 7.74 -2.57 -14.99
N ASP A 91 8.26 -1.74 -15.90
CA ASP A 91 7.49 -1.03 -16.93
C ASP A 91 6.46 -1.88 -17.71
N SER A 92 6.77 -3.14 -18.00
CA SER A 92 5.90 -3.99 -18.81
C SER A 92 4.78 -4.65 -18.02
N SER A 93 4.93 -4.80 -16.69
CA SER A 93 4.01 -5.54 -15.83
C SER A 93 3.32 -4.66 -14.77
N PHE A 94 3.82 -3.46 -14.52
CA PHE A 94 3.32 -2.56 -13.49
C PHE A 94 1.82 -2.29 -13.60
N GLU A 95 1.34 -1.96 -14.79
CA GLU A 95 -0.07 -1.61 -15.04
C GLU A 95 -1.01 -2.80 -14.75
N GLU A 96 -0.66 -3.99 -15.24
CA GLU A 96 -1.43 -5.22 -15.00
C GLU A 96 -1.53 -5.50 -13.49
N TYR A 97 -0.39 -5.49 -12.79
CA TYR A 97 -0.36 -5.75 -11.36
C TYR A 97 -1.16 -4.73 -10.56
N ILE A 98 -0.93 -3.43 -10.77
CA ILE A 98 -1.64 -2.40 -10.00
C ILE A 98 -3.13 -2.38 -10.31
N GLN A 99 -3.58 -2.77 -11.50
CA GLN A 99 -5.00 -2.90 -11.80
C GLN A 99 -5.63 -4.13 -11.12
N GLY A 100 -4.86 -5.21 -10.96
CA GLY A 100 -5.29 -6.42 -10.25
C GLY A 100 -5.38 -6.29 -8.72
N VAL A 101 -4.81 -5.22 -8.13
CA VAL A 101 -4.88 -4.99 -6.68
C VAL A 101 -6.31 -4.65 -6.25
N ALA A 102 -6.84 -5.46 -5.34
CA ALA A 102 -8.12 -5.24 -4.68
C ALA A 102 -8.09 -3.95 -3.86
N ILE A 103 -9.24 -3.26 -3.78
CA ILE A 103 -9.32 -1.92 -3.18
C ILE A 103 -8.79 -1.88 -1.73
N GLY A 104 -9.06 -2.93 -0.95
CA GLY A 104 -8.61 -3.06 0.45
C GLY A 104 -7.10 -3.18 0.63
N TYR A 105 -6.34 -3.55 -0.42
CA TYR A 105 -4.89 -3.75 -0.34
C TYR A 105 -4.06 -2.69 -1.05
N LEU A 106 -4.67 -1.61 -1.57
CA LEU A 106 -3.92 -0.56 -2.28
C LEU A 106 -2.83 0.11 -1.43
N ASP A 107 -3.12 0.38 -0.16
CA ASP A 107 -2.13 0.93 0.78
C ASP A 107 -0.97 -0.07 1.02
N ASP A 108 -1.27 -1.36 1.11
CA ASP A 108 -0.25 -2.40 1.28
C ASP A 108 0.62 -2.56 0.03
N PHE A 109 0.01 -2.47 -1.16
CA PHE A 109 0.75 -2.46 -2.41
C PHE A 109 1.78 -1.34 -2.42
N TRP A 110 1.38 -0.11 -2.12
CA TRP A 110 2.32 1.02 -2.15
C TRP A 110 3.41 0.91 -1.06
N LYS A 111 3.07 0.42 0.14
CA LYS A 111 4.07 0.09 1.17
C LYS A 111 5.11 -0.89 0.64
N LEU A 112 4.70 -1.98 0.01
CA LEU A 112 5.62 -2.99 -0.53
C LEU A 112 6.37 -2.49 -1.78
N PHE A 113 5.71 -1.71 -2.64
CA PHE A 113 6.31 -1.08 -3.81
C PHE A 113 7.52 -0.22 -3.43
N VAL A 114 7.40 0.51 -2.32
CA VAL A 114 8.48 1.33 -1.76
C VAL A 114 9.50 0.47 -1.01
N ARG A 115 9.05 -0.45 -0.15
CA ARG A 115 9.92 -1.38 0.61
C ARG A 115 10.89 -2.12 -0.31
N PHE A 116 10.42 -2.60 -1.46
CA PHE A 116 11.21 -3.34 -2.45
C PHE A 116 11.77 -2.46 -3.58
N LYS A 117 11.69 -1.13 -3.42
CA LYS A 117 12.22 -0.12 -4.35
C LYS A 117 11.82 -0.33 -5.80
N VAL A 118 10.59 -0.76 -6.03
CA VAL A 118 10.06 -1.05 -7.37
C VAL A 118 10.02 0.21 -8.23
N TYR A 119 9.89 1.38 -7.60
CA TYR A 119 9.95 2.67 -8.29
C TYR A 119 11.24 2.89 -9.10
N HIS A 120 12.34 2.20 -8.79
CA HIS A 120 13.55 2.25 -9.64
C HIS A 120 13.44 1.45 -10.95
N ARG A 121 12.43 0.58 -11.08
CA ARG A 121 12.18 -0.28 -12.26
C ARG A 121 10.93 0.14 -13.04
N VAL A 122 10.21 1.14 -12.54
CA VAL A 122 9.03 1.72 -13.21
C VAL A 122 9.39 3.14 -13.61
N SER A 123 9.38 3.40 -14.91
CA SER A 123 9.76 4.67 -15.51
C SER A 123 8.79 5.78 -15.15
N GLU A 124 9.27 7.01 -15.27
CA GLU A 124 8.48 8.21 -15.04
C GLU A 124 7.26 8.24 -15.99
N GLU A 125 7.45 7.81 -17.24
CA GLU A 125 6.41 7.74 -18.26
C GLU A 125 5.29 6.77 -17.87
N LYS A 126 5.64 5.57 -17.41
CA LYS A 126 4.66 4.56 -16.96
C LYS A 126 3.91 5.00 -15.72
N PHE A 127 4.62 5.57 -14.75
CA PHE A 127 4.00 6.10 -13.56
C PHE A 127 3.07 7.29 -13.87
N ALA A 128 3.50 8.22 -14.73
CA ALA A 128 2.69 9.35 -15.16
C ALA A 128 1.41 8.91 -15.89
N ALA A 129 1.48 7.86 -16.73
CA ALA A 129 0.32 7.27 -17.38
C ALA A 129 -0.67 6.69 -16.35
N TYR A 130 -0.17 5.95 -15.35
CA TYR A 130 -1.00 5.45 -14.26
C TYR A 130 -1.72 6.59 -13.52
N LEU A 131 -1.05 7.71 -13.24
CA LEU A 131 -1.67 8.84 -12.53
C LEU A 131 -2.83 9.51 -13.29
N GLN A 132 -2.97 9.28 -14.61
CA GLN A 132 -4.10 9.78 -15.39
C GLN A 132 -5.34 8.89 -15.29
N LEU A 133 -5.23 7.71 -14.66
CA LEU A 133 -6.37 6.81 -14.51
C LEU A 133 -7.34 7.32 -13.42
N PRO A 134 -8.66 7.12 -13.58
CA PRO A 134 -9.66 7.60 -12.62
C PRO A 134 -9.57 6.89 -11.27
N ASP A 135 -9.10 5.65 -11.24
CA ASP A 135 -9.00 4.82 -10.03
C ASP A 135 -7.63 5.00 -9.31
N THR A 136 -6.96 6.13 -9.54
CA THR A 136 -5.65 6.45 -8.95
C THR A 136 -5.80 6.80 -7.47
N THR A 137 -4.98 6.18 -6.62
CA THR A 137 -4.99 6.42 -5.16
C THR A 137 -3.91 7.43 -4.76
N LEU A 138 -4.05 8.67 -5.21
CA LEU A 138 -3.10 9.76 -4.90
C LEU A 138 -2.84 9.88 -3.39
N ASN A 139 -3.88 9.79 -2.58
CA ASN A 139 -3.77 9.82 -1.12
C ASN A 139 -2.91 8.68 -0.54
N GLN A 140 -2.92 7.49 -1.14
CA GLN A 140 -2.05 6.40 -0.69
C GLN A 140 -0.60 6.64 -1.13
N ILE A 141 -0.39 7.11 -2.36
CA ILE A 141 0.93 7.40 -2.92
C ILE A 141 1.66 8.48 -2.12
N LEU A 142 0.97 9.57 -1.77
CA LEU A 142 1.58 10.71 -1.06
C LEU A 142 2.04 10.36 0.36
N LYS A 143 1.65 9.22 0.93
CA LYS A 143 2.18 8.76 2.24
C LYS A 143 3.64 8.30 2.16
N HIS A 144 4.20 8.16 0.96
CA HIS A 144 5.53 7.58 0.75
C HIS A 144 6.55 8.60 0.24
N LYS A 145 7.36 9.14 1.17
CA LYS A 145 8.37 10.18 0.89
C LYS A 145 9.31 9.87 -0.27
N ASP A 146 9.87 8.68 -0.30
CA ASP A 146 10.88 8.31 -1.31
C ASP A 146 10.26 8.15 -2.70
N LEU A 147 9.04 7.60 -2.76
CA LEU A 147 8.25 7.50 -3.98
C LEU A 147 7.91 8.89 -4.54
N VAL A 148 7.43 9.78 -3.67
CA VAL A 148 7.06 11.15 -4.03
C VAL A 148 8.26 11.93 -4.56
N ARG A 149 9.43 11.77 -3.92
CA ARG A 149 10.67 12.40 -4.37
C ARG A 149 11.15 11.84 -5.70
N HIS A 150 10.98 10.55 -5.94
CA HIS A 150 11.39 9.92 -7.18
C HIS A 150 10.56 10.40 -8.37
N TYR A 151 9.24 10.49 -8.20
CA TYR A 151 8.29 10.93 -9.24
C TYR A 151 7.83 12.38 -9.06
N ASP A 152 8.74 13.28 -8.69
CA ASP A 152 8.45 14.66 -8.33
C ASP A 152 7.60 15.38 -9.38
N LYS A 153 8.09 15.46 -10.63
CA LYS A 153 7.43 16.23 -11.70
C LYS A 153 6.06 15.65 -12.11
N PRO A 154 5.89 14.33 -12.34
CA PRO A 154 4.57 13.77 -12.65
C PRO A 154 3.54 14.03 -11.56
N LEU A 155 3.91 13.84 -10.29
CA LEU A 155 3.00 14.04 -9.17
C LEU A 155 2.61 15.51 -9.04
N ALA A 156 3.59 16.43 -9.14
CA ALA A 156 3.30 17.86 -9.09
C ALA A 156 2.35 18.30 -10.21
N LYS A 157 2.52 17.75 -11.43
CA LYS A 157 1.61 18.02 -12.55
C LYS A 157 0.17 17.57 -12.26
N VAL A 158 0.00 16.40 -11.64
CA VAL A 158 -1.33 15.85 -11.34
C VAL A 158 -2.00 16.60 -10.20
N LEU A 159 -1.26 16.93 -9.15
CA LEU A 159 -1.79 17.70 -8.01
C LEU A 159 -2.32 19.08 -8.42
N ARG A 160 -1.67 19.76 -9.36
CA ARG A 160 -2.15 21.07 -9.86
C ARG A 160 -3.53 21.02 -10.54
N ASN A 161 -3.91 19.85 -11.02
CA ASN A 161 -5.12 19.65 -11.84
C ASN A 161 -6.17 18.75 -11.15
N SER A 162 -5.83 18.12 -10.03
CA SER A 162 -6.74 17.21 -9.32
C SER A 162 -7.57 17.96 -8.28
N ASP A 163 -8.89 17.74 -8.30
CA ASP A 163 -9.83 18.29 -7.32
C ASP A 163 -9.59 17.74 -5.90
N GLN A 164 -8.93 16.58 -5.80
CA GLN A 164 -8.61 15.95 -4.51
C GLN A 164 -7.46 16.65 -3.77
N THR A 165 -6.68 17.49 -4.47
CA THR A 165 -5.49 18.13 -3.90
C THR A 165 -5.84 19.06 -2.74
N TYR A 166 -6.97 19.77 -2.82
CA TYR A 166 -7.47 20.59 -1.71
C TYR A 166 -7.67 19.74 -0.44
N GLN A 167 -8.29 18.57 -0.57
CA GLN A 167 -8.56 17.69 0.57
C GLN A 167 -7.24 17.19 1.18
N MET A 168 -6.27 16.81 0.33
CA MET A 168 -4.95 16.37 0.80
C MET A 168 -4.20 17.48 1.53
N LEU A 169 -4.21 18.71 1.02
CA LEU A 169 -3.59 19.86 1.68
C LEU A 169 -4.27 20.17 3.02
N THR A 170 -5.60 20.15 3.05
CA THR A 170 -6.40 20.39 4.26
C THR A 170 -6.07 19.36 5.33
N SER A 171 -6.14 18.07 4.99
CA SER A 171 -5.81 17.00 5.93
C SER A 171 -4.37 17.06 6.43
N ASN A 172 -3.41 17.50 5.62
CA ASN A 172 -2.01 17.55 6.04
C ASN A 172 -1.63 18.79 6.87
N PHE A 173 -2.26 19.94 6.63
CA PHE A 173 -1.82 21.22 7.22
C PHE A 173 -2.83 21.89 8.15
N LEU A 174 -4.12 21.58 8.00
CA LEU A 174 -5.20 22.29 8.71
C LEU A 174 -5.91 21.41 9.73
N GLU A 175 -5.92 20.09 9.53
CA GLU A 175 -6.55 19.15 10.46
C GLU A 175 -5.57 18.62 11.50
N LYS A 176 -6.06 18.41 12.74
CA LYS A 176 -5.36 17.58 13.73
C LYS A 176 -5.72 16.12 13.48
N ASN A 177 -5.05 15.52 12.51
CA ASN A 177 -5.12 14.09 12.25
C ASN A 177 -3.68 13.51 12.20
N ASP A 178 -3.56 12.18 12.20
CA ASP A 178 -2.26 11.49 12.12
C ASP A 178 -1.77 11.30 10.66
N VAL A 179 -2.43 11.94 9.69
CA VAL A 179 -2.12 11.76 8.27
C VAL A 179 -0.99 12.68 7.86
N ASN A 180 0.15 12.08 7.50
CA ASN A 180 1.30 12.82 6.97
C ASN A 180 1.47 12.52 5.48
N TYR A 181 1.10 13.48 4.63
CA TYR A 181 1.38 13.48 3.21
C TYR A 181 2.72 14.17 2.91
N TYR A 182 3.47 13.57 2.02
CA TYR A 182 4.64 14.16 1.39
C TYR A 182 4.23 14.76 0.07
N PHE A 183 4.52 16.04 -0.11
CA PHE A 183 4.29 16.73 -1.37
C PHE A 183 5.57 16.77 -2.22
N PRO A 184 5.44 16.68 -3.56
CA PRO A 184 6.58 16.78 -4.46
C PRO A 184 7.33 18.11 -4.27
N PRO A 185 8.68 18.13 -4.23
CA PRO A 185 9.44 19.38 -4.12
C PRO A 185 9.13 20.43 -5.19
N SER A 186 8.79 19.99 -6.40
CA SER A 186 8.38 20.87 -7.51
C SER A 186 6.95 21.39 -7.40
N PHE A 187 6.20 21.00 -6.36
CA PHE A 187 4.88 21.53 -6.01
C PHE A 187 4.98 22.44 -4.78
N SER A 188 5.13 23.74 -5.05
CA SER A 188 5.59 24.68 -4.02
C SER A 188 4.43 25.26 -3.19
N PRO A 189 4.67 25.68 -1.93
CA PRO A 189 3.64 26.30 -1.09
C PRO A 189 2.99 27.56 -1.66
N CYS A 190 3.67 28.31 -2.53
CA CYS A 190 3.05 29.49 -3.15
C CYS A 190 1.90 29.12 -4.11
N GLU A 191 1.81 27.86 -4.52
CA GLU A 191 0.75 27.36 -5.40
C GLU A 191 -0.50 26.92 -4.61
N TYR A 192 -0.39 26.74 -3.29
CA TYR A 192 -1.48 26.15 -2.48
C TYR A 192 -2.68 27.08 -2.40
N GLU A 193 -2.44 28.39 -2.25
CA GLU A 193 -3.52 29.39 -2.20
C GLU A 193 -4.39 29.35 -3.47
N GLY A 194 -3.77 29.20 -4.64
CA GLY A 194 -4.50 29.08 -5.90
C GLY A 194 -5.39 27.82 -5.96
N ILE A 195 -4.99 26.73 -5.29
CA ILE A 195 -5.80 25.51 -5.20
C ILE A 195 -6.98 25.71 -4.25
N PHE A 196 -6.76 26.36 -3.12
CA PHE A 196 -7.82 26.72 -2.18
C PHE A 196 -8.87 27.64 -2.85
N GLN A 197 -8.41 28.65 -3.61
CA GLN A 197 -9.30 29.56 -4.33
C GLN A 197 -10.12 28.85 -5.42
N LYS A 198 -9.50 27.95 -6.21
CA LYS A 198 -10.21 27.15 -7.22
C LYS A 198 -11.33 26.30 -6.59
N TYR A 199 -11.05 25.68 -5.44
CA TYR A 199 -12.05 24.88 -4.73
C TYR A 199 -13.22 25.73 -4.23
N ILE A 200 -12.97 26.91 -3.65
CA ILE A 200 -14.03 27.82 -3.18
C ILE A 200 -14.90 28.33 -4.33
N ALA A 201 -14.32 28.48 -5.52
CA ALA A 201 -15.02 28.99 -6.71
C ALA A 201 -15.79 27.91 -7.50
N SER A 202 -15.63 26.63 -7.15
CA SER A 202 -16.31 25.48 -7.79
C SER A 202 -17.64 25.18 -7.13
#